data_AF-A0A9X8F7F6-F1
#
_entry.id   AF-A0A9X8F7F6-F1
#
_cell.length_a   1.000
_cell.length_b   1.000
_cell.length_c   1.000
_cell.angle_alpha   90.00
_cell.angle_beta   90.00
_cell.angle_gamma   90.00
#
_symmetry.space_group_name_H-M   'P 1'
#
loop_
_entity.id
_entity.type
_entity.pdbx_description
1 polymer ?
#
loop_
_entity_poly.entity_id
_entity_poly.type
_entity_poly.pdbx_seq_one_letter_code
_entity_poly.pdbx_strand_id
1 'polypeptide(L)'
;METIYCANCGHKNNISTDTCEKCGEILHIFTNANKEINSINELFTDMHLFQLNNKILSLDAYETIIQSIIEAGKNRLTYKEYRTPLEQIKALAEAYSILIFKNDRKNYGEYAFNVICVDECFDEAIQIATILHELTHHLFNTILCSIVMYVWNVKKTPMLDAFIQTMTTIPEVLLISEYCASSTEKIYLPEEYVSYSSFNSICADLI
;
A
#
# COMPACT_ATOMS: atom_id res chain seq x y z
N MET A 1 7.02 10.58 31.77
CA MET A 1 7.88 10.25 30.62
C MET A 1 7.31 9.02 29.99
N GLU A 2 6.81 9.14 28.77
CA GLU A 2 6.31 8.02 27.97
C GLU A 2 7.48 7.09 27.61
N THR A 3 7.24 5.78 27.65
CA THR A 3 8.28 4.75 27.53
C THR A 3 7.86 3.69 26.55
N ILE A 4 8.80 3.22 25.72
CA ILE A 4 8.60 2.17 24.73
C ILE A 4 9.46 0.96 25.10
N TYR A 5 8.91 -0.24 24.95
CA TYR A 5 9.64 -1.48 25.21
C TYR A 5 10.12 -2.07 23.88
N CYS A 6 11.39 -2.46 23.83
CA CYS A 6 11.95 -3.12 22.68
C CYS A 6 11.28 -4.48 22.50
N ALA A 7 10.64 -4.69 21.36
CA ALA A 7 9.94 -5.93 21.07
C ALA A 7 10.89 -7.13 20.94
N ASN A 8 12.13 -6.90 20.50
CA ASN A 8 13.14 -7.95 20.34
C ASN A 8 13.73 -8.42 21.69
N CYS A 9 14.03 -7.51 22.63
CA CYS A 9 14.75 -7.87 23.86
C CYS A 9 14.05 -7.47 25.18
N GLY A 10 12.84 -6.92 25.11
CA GLY A 10 12.04 -6.47 26.24
C GLY A 10 12.62 -5.28 27.01
N HIS A 11 13.70 -4.68 26.52
CA HIS A 11 14.36 -3.57 27.21
C HIS A 11 13.49 -2.32 27.18
N LYS A 12 13.45 -1.61 28.31
CA LYS A 12 12.71 -0.35 28.43
C LYS A 12 13.56 0.78 27.85
N ASN A 13 13.03 1.49 26.86
CA ASN A 13 13.68 2.63 26.23
C ASN A 13 12.78 3.87 26.36
N ASN A 14 13.34 5.03 26.04
CA ASN A 14 12.61 6.29 25.98
C ASN A 14 11.83 6.37 24.67
N ILE A 15 10.63 6.95 24.65
CA ILE A 15 9.84 7.13 23.41
C ILE A 15 10.48 8.08 22.38
N SER A 16 11.63 8.69 22.71
CA SER A 16 12.41 9.55 21.81
C SER A 16 13.63 8.85 21.19
N THR A 17 13.91 7.59 21.54
CA THR A 17 15.06 6.84 21.01
C THR A 17 14.68 6.01 19.80
N ASP A 18 15.28 6.29 18.64
CA ASP A 18 14.98 5.58 17.38
C ASP A 18 15.42 4.11 17.36
N THR A 19 16.38 3.74 18.21
CA THR A 19 16.94 2.39 18.31
C THR A 19 17.07 1.95 19.76
N CYS A 20 16.93 0.65 20.02
CA CYS A 20 17.05 0.06 21.33
C CYS A 20 18.47 0.16 21.85
N GLU A 21 18.64 0.77 23.02
CA GLU A 21 19.94 0.97 23.68
C GLU A 21 20.67 -0.36 23.98
N LYS A 22 19.93 -1.47 24.06
CA LYS A 22 20.47 -2.79 24.41
C LYS A 22 20.82 -3.66 23.21
N CYS A 23 19.99 -3.69 22.17
CA CYS A 23 20.15 -4.63 21.05
C CYS A 23 20.20 -3.95 19.67
N GLY A 24 20.06 -2.62 19.60
CA GLY A 24 20.11 -1.86 18.35
C GLY A 24 18.86 -1.96 17.47
N GLU A 25 17.82 -2.68 17.92
CA GLU A 25 16.55 -2.83 17.21
C GLU A 25 15.87 -1.47 17.01
N ILE A 26 15.31 -1.20 15.83
CA ILE A 26 14.60 0.05 15.57
C ILE A 26 13.31 0.08 16.40
N LEU A 27 13.11 1.16 17.17
CA LEU A 27 11.96 1.32 18.07
C LEU A 27 10.85 2.20 17.46
N HIS A 28 11.22 3.11 16.55
CA HIS A 28 10.31 4.02 15.88
C HIS A 28 10.53 3.96 14.36
N ILE A 29 9.45 3.93 13.59
CA ILE A 29 9.52 3.99 12.13
C ILE A 29 9.15 5.42 11.65
N PHE A 30 10.18 6.10 11.12
CA PHE A 30 10.19 7.26 10.19
C PHE A 30 9.86 8.69 10.66
N THR A 31 10.61 9.23 11.63
CA THR A 31 10.87 10.69 11.68
C THR A 31 12.30 11.08 11.28
N ASN A 32 13.26 10.14 11.27
CA ASN A 32 14.69 10.43 11.05
C ASN A 32 15.38 9.72 9.86
N ALA A 33 14.64 9.09 8.93
CA ALA A 33 15.28 8.60 7.70
C ALA A 33 15.83 9.81 6.90
N ASN A 34 17.14 9.92 6.78
CA ASN A 34 17.78 11.07 6.12
C ASN A 34 18.16 10.80 4.67
N LYS A 35 18.00 9.56 4.19
CA LYS A 35 18.41 9.15 2.86
C LYS A 35 17.20 8.99 1.94
N GLU A 36 17.25 9.69 0.82
CA GLU A 36 16.33 9.57 -0.30
C GLU A 36 17.00 8.72 -1.39
N ILE A 37 16.19 7.97 -2.13
CA ILE A 37 16.61 7.29 -3.35
C ILE A 37 15.98 8.03 -4.51
N ASN A 38 16.78 8.69 -5.33
CA ASN A 38 16.31 9.52 -6.45
C ASN A 38 16.82 9.05 -7.81
N SER A 39 17.63 7.98 -7.86
CA SER A 39 18.16 7.42 -9.11
C SER A 39 18.14 5.88 -9.12
N ILE A 40 18.18 5.28 -10.32
CA ILE A 40 18.29 3.82 -10.50
C ILE A 40 19.56 3.26 -9.86
N ASN A 41 20.67 4.00 -9.98
CA ASN A 41 21.96 3.59 -9.39
C ASN A 41 21.89 3.55 -7.85
N GLU A 42 21.06 4.41 -7.24
CA GLU A 42 20.84 4.39 -5.80
C GLU A 42 19.88 3.27 -5.36
N LEU A 43 18.98 2.79 -6.24
CA LEU A 43 18.14 1.62 -5.96
C LEU A 43 19.00 0.34 -5.86
N PHE A 44 19.83 0.10 -6.87
CA PHE A 44 20.58 -1.15 -7.03
C PHE A 44 21.99 -1.06 -6.48
N THR A 45 22.12 -1.08 -5.16
CA THR A 45 23.42 -1.15 -4.47
C THR A 45 23.60 -2.51 -3.79
N ASP A 46 24.86 -2.94 -3.64
CA ASP A 46 25.18 -4.18 -2.90
C ASP A 46 24.61 -4.15 -1.47
N MET A 47 24.57 -2.96 -0.86
CA MET A 47 23.99 -2.76 0.47
C MET A 47 22.47 -3.01 0.48
N HIS A 48 21.74 -2.49 -0.49
CA HIS A 48 20.29 -2.71 -0.59
C HIS A 48 19.96 -4.17 -0.88
N LEU A 49 20.75 -4.83 -1.72
CA LEU A 49 20.63 -6.27 -1.97
C LEU A 49 20.91 -7.08 -0.70
N PHE A 50 21.98 -6.74 0.02
CA PHE A 50 22.30 -7.37 1.30
C PHE A 50 21.15 -7.20 2.31
N GLN A 51 20.56 -6.01 2.40
CA GLN A 51 19.43 -5.74 3.29
C GLN A 51 18.19 -6.53 2.91
N LEU A 52 17.83 -6.64 1.62
CA LEU A 52 16.69 -7.46 1.18
C LEU A 52 16.85 -8.93 1.56
N ASN A 53 18.08 -9.46 1.49
CA ASN A 53 18.33 -10.88 1.76
C ASN A 53 18.47 -11.21 3.25
N ASN A 54 18.90 -10.25 4.08
CA ASN A 54 19.30 -10.53 5.47
C ASN A 54 18.43 -9.83 6.53
N LYS A 55 17.73 -8.75 6.19
CA LYS A 55 16.91 -8.04 7.16
C LYS A 55 15.56 -8.72 7.31
N ILE A 56 15.24 -9.09 8.54
CA ILE A 56 13.96 -9.72 8.88
C ILE A 56 12.93 -8.60 9.14
N LEU A 57 11.78 -8.70 8.49
CA LEU A 57 10.59 -7.92 8.84
C LEU A 57 9.96 -8.57 10.08
N SER A 58 10.13 -7.94 11.24
CA SER A 58 9.48 -8.39 12.48
C SER A 58 7.98 -8.12 12.43
N LEU A 59 7.21 -8.86 13.24
CA LEU A 59 5.76 -8.65 13.36
C LEU A 59 5.44 -7.24 13.84
N ASP A 60 6.16 -6.72 14.84
CA ASP A 60 5.91 -5.36 15.36
C ASP A 60 6.21 -4.28 14.31
N ALA A 61 7.26 -4.46 13.50
CA ALA A 61 7.56 -3.56 12.39
C ALA A 61 6.45 -3.57 11.34
N TYR A 62 5.94 -4.76 11.01
CA TYR A 62 4.81 -4.91 10.10
C TYR A 62 3.53 -4.25 10.64
N GLU A 63 3.19 -4.51 11.90
CA GLU A 63 2.02 -3.88 12.56
C GLU A 63 2.13 -2.34 12.58
N THR A 64 3.34 -1.83 12.84
CA THR A 64 3.61 -0.38 12.81
C THR A 64 3.43 0.20 11.40
N ILE A 65 3.89 -0.51 10.36
CA ILE A 65 3.67 -0.11 8.96
C ILE A 65 2.17 -0.03 8.66
N ILE A 66 1.41 -1.07 9.02
CA ILE A 66 -0.03 -1.13 8.78
C ILE A 66 -0.75 0.01 9.52
N GLN A 67 -0.44 0.24 10.79
CA GLN A 67 -1.04 1.33 11.55
C GLN A 67 -0.71 2.71 10.96
N SER A 68 0.53 2.91 10.50
CA SER A 68 0.91 4.17 9.84
C SER A 68 0.08 4.44 8.59
N ILE A 69 -0.16 3.41 7.77
CA ILE A 69 -1.01 3.52 6.58
C ILE A 69 -2.46 3.87 6.98
N ILE A 70 -3.01 3.16 7.96
CA ILE A 70 -4.38 3.41 8.45
C ILE A 70 -4.54 4.85 8.96
N GLU A 71 -3.62 5.32 9.80
CA GLU A 71 -3.67 6.66 10.36
C GLU A 71 -3.47 7.75 9.29
N ALA A 72 -2.63 7.50 8.28
CA ALA A 72 -2.48 8.41 7.14
C ALA A 72 -3.80 8.62 6.39
N GLY A 73 -4.57 7.56 6.18
CA GLY A 73 -5.90 7.63 5.57
C GLY A 73 -6.92 8.30 6.48
N LYS A 74 -7.03 7.90 7.75
CA LYS A 74 -7.97 8.49 8.72
C LYS A 74 -7.80 10.01 8.84
N ASN A 75 -6.56 10.49 8.87
CA ASN A 75 -6.26 11.92 8.98
C ASN A 75 -6.69 12.74 7.76
N ARG A 76 -6.88 12.09 6.60
CA ARG A 76 -7.33 12.72 5.36
C ARG A 76 -8.80 12.46 5.06
N LEU A 77 -9.41 11.50 5.76
CA LEU A 77 -10.80 11.13 5.54
C LEU A 77 -11.71 12.30 5.91
N THR A 78 -12.51 12.73 4.93
CA THR A 78 -13.49 13.78 5.14
C THR A 78 -14.79 13.16 5.66
N TYR A 79 -15.35 13.71 6.74
CA TYR A 79 -16.62 13.26 7.31
C TYR A 79 -17.74 14.26 6.95
N LYS A 80 -18.88 13.76 6.46
CA LYS A 80 -20.10 14.53 6.19
C LYS A 80 -21.30 13.82 6.79
N GLU A 81 -22.30 14.59 7.26
CA GLU A 81 -23.51 14.04 7.92
C GLU A 81 -24.33 13.11 7.00
N TYR A 82 -24.35 13.39 5.70
CA TYR A 82 -25.04 12.58 4.71
C TYR A 82 -24.14 12.32 3.50
N ARG A 83 -24.02 11.04 3.13
CA ARG A 83 -23.37 10.57 1.92
C ARG A 83 -24.14 9.41 1.32
N THR A 84 -24.21 9.36 0.00
CA THR A 84 -24.58 8.14 -0.70
C THR A 84 -23.49 7.07 -0.50
N PRO A 85 -23.79 5.77 -0.70
CA PRO A 85 -22.77 4.73 -0.66
C PRO A 85 -21.58 5.01 -1.58
N LEU A 86 -21.83 5.49 -2.80
CA LEU A 86 -20.78 5.86 -3.73
C LEU A 86 -19.93 7.02 -3.21
N GLU A 87 -20.55 8.10 -2.68
CA GLU A 87 -19.79 9.23 -2.10
C GLU A 87 -18.93 8.80 -0.91
N GLN A 88 -19.40 7.84 -0.10
CA GLN A 88 -18.63 7.30 1.02
C GLN A 88 -17.38 6.56 0.54
N ILE A 89 -17.52 5.74 -0.51
CA ILE A 89 -16.42 4.98 -1.10
C ILE A 89 -15.45 5.89 -1.85
N LYS A 90 -15.94 6.91 -2.57
CA LYS A 90 -15.08 7.94 -3.20
C LYS A 90 -14.21 8.64 -2.15
N ALA A 91 -14.82 9.11 -1.06
CA ALA A 91 -14.08 9.79 -0.01
C ALA A 91 -13.06 8.90 0.71
N LEU A 92 -13.36 7.58 0.84
CA LEU A 92 -12.40 6.61 1.35
C LEU A 92 -11.20 6.49 0.40
N ALA A 93 -11.43 6.32 -0.91
CA ALA A 93 -10.36 6.19 -1.90
C ALA A 93 -9.50 7.46 -2.01
N GLU A 94 -10.13 8.64 -1.98
CA GLU A 94 -9.47 9.95 -1.99
C GLU A 94 -8.59 10.19 -0.74
N ALA A 95 -8.85 9.49 0.36
CA ALA A 95 -8.00 9.59 1.55
C ALA A 95 -6.60 8.97 1.33
N TYR A 96 -6.50 7.99 0.43
CA TYR A 96 -5.26 7.25 0.15
C TYR A 96 -4.63 7.61 -1.20
N SER A 97 -5.46 7.84 -2.22
CA SER A 97 -5.05 7.97 -3.61
C SER A 97 -5.70 9.17 -4.30
N ILE A 98 -5.21 9.52 -5.49
CA ILE A 98 -5.89 10.49 -6.35
C ILE A 98 -6.98 9.75 -7.13
N LEU A 99 -8.22 10.20 -7.04
CA LEU A 99 -9.36 9.63 -7.76
C LEU A 99 -9.75 10.52 -8.94
N ILE A 100 -9.78 9.96 -10.15
CA ILE A 100 -10.12 10.67 -11.39
C ILE A 100 -11.28 9.96 -12.10
N PHE A 101 -12.24 10.73 -12.60
CA PHE A 101 -13.35 10.22 -13.40
C PHE A 101 -13.11 10.47 -14.90
N LYS A 102 -13.35 9.44 -15.72
CA LYS A 102 -13.29 9.52 -17.18
C LYS A 102 -14.65 9.19 -17.79
N ASN A 103 -14.81 9.58 -19.06
CA ASN A 103 -16.03 9.43 -19.85
C ASN A 103 -15.74 8.82 -21.23
N ASP A 104 -15.23 7.60 -21.28
CA ASP A 104 -14.88 6.97 -22.55
C ASP A 104 -15.59 5.64 -22.85
N ARG A 105 -16.28 5.04 -21.86
CA ARG A 105 -17.02 3.76 -21.94
C ARG A 105 -16.17 2.59 -22.41
N LYS A 106 -14.85 2.64 -22.22
CA LYS A 106 -13.94 1.61 -22.70
C LYS A 106 -13.53 0.64 -21.61
N ASN A 107 -13.13 1.16 -20.45
CA ASN A 107 -12.63 0.39 -19.32
C ASN A 107 -13.35 0.83 -18.05
N TYR A 108 -13.70 -0.12 -17.17
CA TYR A 108 -14.35 0.17 -15.89
C TYR A 108 -13.50 1.10 -15.01
N GLY A 109 -12.22 0.76 -14.85
CA GLY A 109 -11.24 1.55 -14.13
C GLY A 109 -9.83 1.04 -14.35
N GLU A 110 -8.86 1.74 -13.78
CA GLU A 110 -7.46 1.36 -13.77
C GLU A 110 -6.72 2.06 -12.62
N TYR A 111 -5.76 1.37 -12.02
CA TYR A 111 -4.82 1.92 -11.06
C TYR A 111 -3.39 2.02 -11.64
N ALA A 112 -2.80 3.20 -11.54
CA ALA A 112 -1.37 3.39 -11.80
C ALA A 112 -0.82 4.61 -11.05
N PHE A 113 0.39 4.50 -10.50
CA PHE A 113 1.14 5.63 -9.93
C PHE A 113 0.33 6.48 -8.92
N ASN A 114 -0.32 5.83 -7.95
CA ASN A 114 -1.18 6.47 -6.93
C ASN A 114 -2.45 7.15 -7.49
N VAL A 115 -2.80 6.89 -8.75
CA VAL A 115 -4.03 7.38 -9.38
C VAL A 115 -4.97 6.19 -9.61
N ILE A 116 -6.19 6.32 -9.11
CA ILE A 116 -7.32 5.47 -9.46
C ILE A 116 -8.16 6.23 -10.47
N CYS A 117 -8.35 5.64 -11.64
CA CYS A 117 -9.27 6.16 -12.64
C CYS A 117 -10.50 5.28 -12.74
N VAL A 118 -11.69 5.89 -12.77
CA VAL A 118 -12.99 5.20 -12.83
C VAL A 118 -13.82 5.84 -13.93
N ASP A 119 -14.52 5.04 -14.71
CA ASP A 119 -15.45 5.55 -15.70
C ASP A 119 -16.80 5.88 -15.07
N GLU A 120 -17.19 7.16 -15.13
CA GLU A 120 -18.44 7.65 -14.52
C GLU A 120 -19.69 7.32 -15.32
N CYS A 121 -19.56 6.77 -16.54
CA CYS A 121 -20.68 6.33 -17.35
C CYS A 121 -21.34 5.02 -16.85
N PHE A 122 -20.69 4.27 -15.96
CA PHE A 122 -21.24 3.02 -15.40
C PHE A 122 -22.13 3.28 -14.18
N ASP A 123 -22.99 2.32 -13.85
CA ASP A 123 -23.87 2.38 -12.67
C ASP A 123 -23.06 2.52 -11.38
N GLU A 124 -23.65 3.17 -10.36
CA GLU A 124 -22.96 3.45 -9.09
C GLU A 124 -22.43 2.18 -8.41
N ALA A 125 -23.14 1.05 -8.52
CA ALA A 125 -22.69 -0.22 -7.97
C ALA A 125 -21.41 -0.72 -8.64
N ILE A 126 -21.30 -0.57 -9.96
CA ILE A 126 -20.09 -0.91 -10.72
C ILE A 126 -18.97 0.05 -10.32
N GLN A 127 -19.24 1.35 -10.22
CA GLN A 127 -18.24 2.33 -9.77
C GLN A 127 -17.72 2.00 -8.37
N ILE A 128 -18.60 1.61 -7.43
CA ILE A 128 -18.20 1.18 -6.08
C ILE A 128 -17.28 -0.04 -6.16
N ALA A 129 -17.66 -1.07 -6.92
CA ALA A 129 -16.86 -2.28 -7.09
C ALA A 129 -15.48 -1.96 -7.67
N THR A 130 -15.43 -1.16 -8.74
CA THR A 130 -14.18 -0.71 -9.35
C THR A 130 -13.32 0.11 -8.38
N ILE A 131 -13.89 1.07 -7.64
CA ILE A 131 -13.10 1.85 -6.66
C ILE A 131 -12.50 0.93 -5.60
N LEU A 132 -13.25 -0.04 -5.08
CA LEU A 132 -12.75 -1.00 -4.08
C LEU A 132 -11.64 -1.90 -4.65
N HIS A 133 -11.80 -2.36 -5.90
CA HIS A 133 -10.80 -3.16 -6.60
C HIS A 133 -9.48 -2.38 -6.74
N GLU A 134 -9.54 -1.20 -7.36
CA GLU A 134 -8.36 -0.37 -7.63
C GLU A 134 -7.72 0.18 -6.34
N LEU A 135 -8.52 0.49 -5.32
CA LEU A 135 -8.01 0.90 -4.01
C LEU A 135 -7.24 -0.23 -3.33
N THR A 136 -7.65 -1.48 -3.55
CA THR A 136 -6.90 -2.64 -3.05
C THR A 136 -5.51 -2.71 -3.68
N HIS A 137 -5.39 -2.55 -5.00
CA HIS A 137 -4.10 -2.49 -5.67
C HIS A 137 -3.23 -1.34 -5.14
N HIS A 138 -3.83 -0.18 -4.93
CA HIS A 138 -3.13 0.96 -4.35
C HIS A 138 -2.58 0.68 -2.94
N LEU A 139 -3.40 0.10 -2.06
CA LEU A 139 -3.00 -0.24 -0.70
C LEU A 139 -1.94 -1.36 -0.69
N PHE A 140 -2.06 -2.34 -1.59
CA PHE A 140 -1.04 -3.38 -1.79
C PHE A 140 0.32 -2.76 -2.15
N ASN A 141 0.36 -1.87 -3.15
CA ASN A 141 1.58 -1.15 -3.52
C ASN A 141 2.11 -0.28 -2.37
N THR A 142 1.23 0.34 -1.59
CA THR A 142 1.61 1.16 -0.43
C THR A 142 2.24 0.33 0.68
N ILE A 143 1.73 -0.88 0.94
CA ILE A 143 2.31 -1.83 1.90
C ILE A 143 3.69 -2.27 1.43
N LEU A 144 3.83 -2.69 0.16
CA LEU A 144 5.11 -3.10 -0.42
C LEU A 144 6.15 -1.96 -0.34
N CYS A 145 5.76 -0.74 -0.73
CA CYS A 145 6.62 0.43 -0.66
C CYS A 145 7.07 0.70 0.78
N SER A 146 6.15 0.62 1.75
CA SER A 146 6.46 0.84 3.17
C SER A 146 7.39 -0.23 3.76
N ILE A 147 7.23 -1.49 3.33
CA ILE A 147 8.15 -2.58 3.69
C ILE A 147 9.54 -2.31 3.12
N VAL A 148 9.64 -1.92 1.85
CA VAL A 148 10.93 -1.62 1.23
C VAL A 148 11.60 -0.40 1.87
N MET A 149 10.83 0.66 2.17
CA MET A 149 11.29 1.80 2.95
C MET A 149 11.87 1.33 4.28
N TYR A 150 11.15 0.47 5.01
CA TYR A 150 11.61 -0.11 6.27
C TYR A 150 12.91 -0.89 6.10
N VAL A 151 12.97 -1.80 5.14
CA VAL A 151 14.14 -2.66 4.90
C VAL A 151 15.37 -1.80 4.60
N TRP A 152 15.28 -0.87 3.66
CA TRP A 152 16.38 0.00 3.25
C TRP A 152 16.63 1.20 4.15
N ASN A 153 15.72 1.47 5.08
CA ASN A 153 15.73 2.66 5.95
C ASN A 153 15.81 3.97 5.14
N VAL A 154 14.91 4.13 4.18
CA VAL A 154 14.85 5.27 3.27
C VAL A 154 13.49 5.96 3.31
N LYS A 155 13.46 7.21 2.87
CA LYS A 155 12.22 7.98 2.67
C LYS A 155 11.49 7.53 1.41
N LYS A 156 10.16 7.73 1.40
CA LYS A 156 9.34 7.61 0.20
C LYS A 156 9.79 8.66 -0.82
N THR A 157 9.99 8.25 -2.06
CA THR A 157 10.30 9.14 -3.19
C THR A 157 9.53 8.69 -4.44
N PRO A 158 9.36 9.55 -5.46
CA PRO A 158 8.77 9.14 -6.74
C PRO A 158 9.52 8.00 -7.42
N MET A 159 10.85 7.93 -7.25
CA MET A 159 11.67 6.83 -7.78
C MET A 159 11.32 5.51 -7.10
N LEU A 160 11.09 5.52 -5.78
CA LEU A 160 10.67 4.32 -5.07
C LEU A 160 9.26 3.87 -5.47
N ASP A 161 8.32 4.81 -5.63
CA ASP A 161 6.97 4.49 -6.13
C ASP A 161 7.03 3.88 -7.54
N ALA A 162 7.85 4.43 -8.44
CA ALA A 162 8.04 3.88 -9.78
C ALA A 162 8.68 2.47 -9.76
N PHE A 163 9.63 2.24 -8.86
CA PHE A 163 10.23 0.92 -8.66
C PHE A 163 9.18 -0.09 -8.20
N ILE A 164 8.37 0.24 -7.18
CA ILE A 164 7.32 -0.66 -6.68
C ILE A 164 6.26 -0.91 -7.75
N GLN A 165 5.82 0.12 -8.48
CA GLN A 165 4.88 -0.05 -9.59
C GLN A 165 5.43 -1.01 -10.64
N THR A 166 6.72 -0.89 -10.99
CA THR A 166 7.38 -1.80 -11.94
C THR A 166 7.47 -3.22 -11.37
N MET A 167 7.80 -3.39 -10.09
CA MET A 167 7.82 -4.70 -9.44
C MET A 167 6.44 -5.36 -9.47
N THR A 168 5.36 -4.58 -9.34
CA THR A 168 3.99 -5.11 -9.41
C THR A 168 3.53 -5.53 -10.80
N THR A 169 4.30 -5.25 -11.85
CA THR A 169 4.05 -5.82 -13.19
C THR A 169 4.70 -7.18 -13.39
N ILE A 170 5.52 -7.66 -12.44
CA ILE A 170 6.05 -9.02 -12.47
C ILE A 170 4.85 -9.98 -12.29
N PRO A 171 4.66 -10.97 -13.17
CA PRO A 171 3.44 -11.78 -13.21
C PRO A 171 3.03 -12.39 -11.86
N GLU A 172 3.99 -12.90 -11.09
CA GLU A 172 3.73 -13.50 -9.78
C GLU A 172 3.25 -12.47 -8.75
N VAL A 173 3.79 -11.25 -8.79
CA VAL A 173 3.40 -10.16 -7.89
C VAL A 173 2.05 -9.59 -8.32
N LEU A 174 1.85 -9.43 -9.62
CA LEU A 174 0.57 -9.00 -10.20
C LEU A 174 -0.53 -9.99 -9.80
N LEU A 175 -0.26 -11.29 -9.89
CA LEU A 175 -1.22 -12.34 -9.52
C LEU A 175 -1.64 -12.25 -8.05
N ILE A 176 -0.69 -11.97 -7.14
CA ILE A 176 -1.00 -11.74 -5.72
C ILE A 176 -1.87 -10.48 -5.56
N SER A 177 -1.54 -9.41 -6.28
CA SER A 177 -2.28 -8.14 -6.25
C SER A 177 -3.73 -8.32 -6.69
N GLU A 178 -3.97 -9.01 -7.80
CA GLU A 178 -5.30 -9.36 -8.32
C GLU A 178 -6.08 -10.25 -7.36
N TYR A 179 -5.41 -11.25 -6.78
CA TYR A 179 -6.03 -12.09 -5.76
C TYR A 179 -6.51 -11.28 -4.55
N CYS A 180 -5.69 -10.32 -4.08
CA CYS A 180 -6.05 -9.43 -2.99
C CYS A 180 -7.25 -8.56 -3.35
N ALA A 181 -7.30 -8.01 -4.56
CA ALA A 181 -8.41 -7.19 -5.05
C ALA A 181 -9.72 -7.99 -5.06
N SER A 182 -9.75 -9.15 -5.73
CA SER A 182 -10.93 -10.02 -5.77
C SER A 182 -11.34 -10.57 -4.39
N SER A 183 -10.37 -10.77 -3.48
CA SER A 183 -10.65 -11.17 -2.10
C SER A 183 -11.32 -10.05 -1.31
N THR A 184 -10.91 -8.81 -1.55
CA THR A 184 -11.49 -7.64 -0.88
C THR A 184 -12.90 -7.39 -1.40
N GLU A 185 -13.15 -7.52 -2.70
CA GLU A 185 -14.50 -7.51 -3.28
C GLU A 185 -15.40 -8.52 -2.58
N LYS A 186 -14.95 -9.76 -2.41
CA LYS A 186 -15.73 -10.83 -1.75
C LYS A 186 -16.16 -10.50 -0.32
N ILE A 187 -15.41 -9.66 0.40
CA ILE A 187 -15.74 -9.25 1.77
C ILE A 187 -16.86 -8.20 1.78
N TYR A 188 -16.84 -7.27 0.82
CA TYR A 188 -17.66 -6.06 0.86
C TYR A 188 -18.80 -6.02 -0.17
N LEU A 189 -18.77 -6.89 -1.18
CA LEU A 189 -19.71 -6.88 -2.29
C LEU A 189 -20.52 -8.19 -2.39
N PRO A 190 -21.74 -8.13 -2.96
CA PRO A 190 -22.46 -9.32 -3.39
C PRO A 190 -21.67 -10.14 -4.43
N GLU A 191 -21.93 -11.44 -4.48
CA GLU A 191 -21.17 -12.40 -5.31
C GLU A 191 -21.18 -12.02 -6.81
N GLU A 192 -22.26 -11.43 -7.31
CA GLU A 192 -22.39 -10.98 -8.69
C GLU A 192 -21.44 -9.82 -9.09
N TYR A 193 -20.86 -9.11 -8.11
CA TYR A 193 -19.87 -8.04 -8.34
C TYR A 193 -18.44 -8.49 -8.07
N VAL A 194 -18.21 -9.73 -7.63
CA VAL A 194 -16.88 -10.27 -7.36
C VAL A 194 -16.31 -10.86 -8.65
N SER A 195 -15.12 -10.39 -9.06
CA SER A 195 -14.51 -10.81 -10.32
C SER A 195 -13.09 -11.33 -10.10
N TYR A 196 -12.89 -12.62 -10.36
CA TYR A 196 -11.56 -13.24 -10.47
C TYR A 196 -11.08 -13.33 -11.93
N SER A 197 -11.71 -12.60 -12.86
CA SER A 197 -11.41 -12.71 -14.29
C SER A 197 -9.96 -12.31 -14.62
N SER A 198 -9.49 -11.17 -14.10
CA SER A 198 -8.11 -10.71 -14.24
C SER A 198 -7.11 -11.72 -13.65
N PHE A 199 -7.34 -12.16 -12.41
CA PHE A 199 -6.54 -13.22 -11.76
C PHE A 199 -6.45 -14.50 -12.61
N ASN A 200 -7.60 -14.99 -13.10
CA ASN A 200 -7.67 -16.21 -13.91
C ASN A 200 -6.97 -16.04 -15.26
N SER A 201 -7.04 -14.85 -15.86
CA SER A 201 -6.33 -14.54 -17.11
C SER A 201 -4.82 -14.64 -16.93
N ILE A 202 -4.28 -14.02 -15.87
CA ILE A 202 -2.84 -14.07 -15.57
C ILE A 202 -2.40 -15.51 -15.25
N CYS A 203 -3.21 -16.26 -14.49
CA CYS A 203 -2.96 -17.68 -14.25
C CYS A 203 -2.86 -18.47 -15.55
N ALA A 204 -3.72 -18.21 -16.54
CA ALA A 204 -3.70 -18.90 -17.82
C ALA A 204 -2.46 -18.57 -18.65
N ASP A 205 -1.95 -17.34 -18.57
CA ASP A 205 -0.75 -16.91 -19.28
C ASP A 205 0.56 -17.48 -18.68
N LEU A 206 0.50 -18.00 -17.45
CA LEU A 206 1.63 -18.60 -16.73
C LEU A 206 1.80 -20.12 -16.94
N ILE A 207 0.84 -20.78 -17.61
CA ILE A 207 0.80 -22.24 -17.86
C ILE A 207 1.26 -22.55 -19.28
#